data_AF-Q9BPB2-F1
#
_entry.id   AF-Q9BPB2-F1
#
_cell.length_a   1.000
_cell.length_b   1.000
_cell.length_c   1.000
_cell.angle_alpha   90.00
_cell.angle_beta   90.00
_cell.angle_gamma   90.00
#
_symmetry.space_group_name_H-M   'P 1'
#
loop_
_entity.id
_entity.type
_entity.pdbx_description
1 polymer ?
#
loop_
_entity_poly.entity_id
_entity_poly.type
_entity_poly.pdbx_seq_one_letter_code
_entity_poly.pdbx_strand_id
1 'polypeptide(L)' 'MQKLIILLLVAAVLMSTQAVLQEKRPKEKIKFLSKRKTDAEKQQKRLCPDYTDPCSHAHECCSWNCYNGHCTG' A
#
# COMPACT_ATOMS: atom_id res chain seq x y z
N MET A 1 -54.23 7.47 13.92
CA MET A 1 -53.35 6.38 13.42
C MET A 1 -52.11 6.87 12.68
N GLN A 2 -52.15 7.95 11.89
CA GLN A 2 -50.99 8.40 11.08
C GLN A 2 -49.72 8.75 11.89
N LYS A 3 -49.85 9.32 13.09
CA LYS A 3 -48.68 9.69 13.93
C LYS A 3 -47.78 8.49 14.24
N LEU A 4 -48.36 7.31 14.47
CA LEU A 4 -47.59 6.09 14.75
C LEU A 4 -46.81 5.61 13.51
N ILE A 5 -47.42 5.71 12.33
CA ILE A 5 -46.80 5.30 11.06
C ILE A 5 -45.59 6.20 10.75
N ILE A 6 -45.73 7.51 10.94
CA ILE A 6 -44.62 8.46 10.72
C ILE A 6 -43.44 8.15 11.65
N LEU A 7 -43.72 7.85 12.93
CA LEU A 7 -42.67 7.48 13.89
C LEU A 7 -41.93 6.21 13.47
N LEU A 8 -42.63 5.18 12.97
CA LEU A 8 -42.03 3.95 12.47
C LEU A 8 -41.15 4.19 11.23
N LEU A 9 -41.59 5.04 10.30
CA LEU A 9 -40.81 5.37 9.11
C LEU A 9 -39.51 6.12 9.46
N VAL A 10 -39.56 7.08 10.40
CA VAL A 10 -38.37 7.80 10.87
C VAL A 10 -37.38 6.85 11.53
N ALA A 11 -37.85 5.90 12.34
CA ALA A 11 -36.98 4.89 12.98
C ALA A 11 -36.30 3.98 11.95
N ALA A 12 -37.01 3.51 10.91
CA ALA A 12 -36.45 2.66 9.86
C ALA A 12 -35.37 3.38 9.02
N VAL A 13 -35.59 4.68 8.73
CA VAL A 13 -34.60 5.52 8.03
C VAL A 13 -33.33 5.70 8.87
N LEU A 14 -33.47 5.95 10.18
CA LEU A 14 -32.33 6.12 11.10
C LEU A 14 -31.50 4.82 11.29
N MET A 15 -32.14 3.65 11.27
CA MET A 15 -31.44 2.36 11.38
C MET A 15 -30.71 2.00 10.08
N SER A 16 -31.25 2.41 8.92
CA SER A 16 -30.63 2.16 7.61
C SER A 16 -29.30 2.90 7.43
N THR A 17 -29.15 4.09 8.02
CA THR A 17 -27.90 4.88 7.93
C THR A 17 -26.76 4.31 8.77
N GLN A 18 -27.04 3.56 9.84
CA GLN A 18 -25.99 2.95 10.67
C GLN A 18 -25.48 1.62 10.10
N ALA A 19 -26.32 0.87 9.38
CA ALA A 19 -25.92 -0.42 8.81
C ALA A 19 -25.02 -0.30 7.57
N VAL A 20 -25.18 0.76 6.75
CA VAL A 20 -24.46 0.87 5.46
C VAL A 20 -23.01 1.35 5.62
N LEU A 21 -22.64 1.94 6.77
CA LEU A 21 -21.31 2.52 6.98
C LEU A 21 -20.31 1.61 7.72
N GLN A 22 -20.73 0.47 8.27
CA GLN A 22 -19.82 -0.43 8.98
C GLN A 22 -19.27 -1.60 8.14
N GLU A 23 -19.78 -1.82 6.92
CA GLU A 23 -19.53 -3.07 6.18
C GLU A 23 -18.36 -3.03 5.16
N LYS A 24 -17.55 -1.96 5.07
CA LYS A 24 -16.53 -1.85 3.98
C LYS A 24 -15.13 -1.34 4.35
N ARG A 25 -14.61 -1.70 5.52
CA ARG A 25 -13.14 -1.78 5.70
C ARG A 25 -12.70 -3.09 6.35
N PRO A 26 -12.57 -4.17 5.56
CA PRO A 26 -11.71 -5.27 5.99
C PRO A 26 -10.29 -4.71 6.11
N LYS A 27 -9.71 -4.81 7.31
CA LYS A 27 -8.30 -4.50 7.62
C LYS A 27 -7.30 -5.29 6.76
N GLU A 28 -7.75 -6.12 5.81
CA GLU A 28 -6.92 -6.84 4.86
C GLU A 28 -6.38 -5.99 3.70
N LYS A 29 -7.02 -4.87 3.30
CA LYS A 29 -6.50 -4.07 2.18
C LYS A 29 -5.16 -3.38 2.47
N ILE A 30 -4.79 -3.22 3.74
CA ILE A 30 -3.47 -2.68 4.11
C ILE A 30 -2.36 -3.70 3.77
N LYS A 31 -2.60 -5.01 3.99
CA LYS A 31 -1.60 -6.04 3.70
C LYS A 31 -1.25 -6.12 2.21
N PHE A 32 -2.23 -5.90 1.33
CA PHE A 32 -1.99 -5.94 -0.11
C PHE A 32 -1.19 -4.73 -0.62
N LEU A 33 -1.44 -3.54 -0.09
CA LEU A 33 -0.66 -2.35 -0.40
C LEU A 33 0.77 -2.44 0.15
N SER A 34 0.95 -2.96 1.37
CA SER A 34 2.28 -3.21 1.94
C SER A 34 3.07 -4.22 1.10
N LYS A 35 2.44 -5.32 0.65
CA LYS A 35 3.10 -6.32 -0.19
C LYS A 35 3.57 -5.73 -1.53
N ARG A 36 2.73 -4.91 -2.19
CA ARG A 36 3.12 -4.20 -3.42
C ARG A 36 4.30 -3.25 -3.21
N LYS A 37 4.36 -2.55 -2.06
CA LYS A 37 5.49 -1.67 -1.74
C LYS A 37 6.80 -2.46 -1.64
N THR A 38 6.77 -3.60 -0.96
CA THR A 38 7.94 -4.50 -0.85
C THR A 38 8.36 -5.05 -2.21
N ASP A 39 7.43 -5.44 -3.06
CA ASP A 39 7.75 -5.94 -4.41
C ASP A 39 8.39 -4.83 -5.27
N ALA A 40 7.86 -3.59 -5.20
CA ALA A 40 8.44 -2.44 -5.90
C ALA A 40 9.83 -2.05 -5.37
N GLU A 41 10.05 -2.02 -4.05
CA GLU A 41 11.36 -1.78 -3.46
C GLU A 41 12.36 -2.88 -3.85
N LYS A 42 11.91 -4.14 -3.89
CA LYS A 42 12.74 -5.27 -4.33
C LYS A 42 13.03 -5.22 -5.83
N GLN A 43 12.10 -4.77 -6.65
CA GLN A 43 12.34 -4.50 -8.07
C GLN A 43 13.32 -3.34 -8.25
N GLN A 44 13.18 -2.25 -7.49
CA GLN A 44 14.12 -1.13 -7.54
C GLN A 44 15.54 -1.56 -7.16
N LYS A 45 15.69 -2.39 -6.12
CA LYS A 45 16.97 -3.05 -5.76
C LYS A 45 17.51 -4.00 -6.83
N ARG A 46 16.66 -4.53 -7.72
CA ARG A 46 17.09 -5.37 -8.85
C ARG A 46 17.51 -4.55 -10.07
N LEU A 47 16.90 -3.38 -10.28
CA LEU A 47 17.25 -2.51 -11.40
C LEU A 47 18.59 -1.81 -11.17
N CYS A 48 19.03 -1.73 -9.93
CA CYS A 48 20.18 -0.94 -9.54
C CYS A 48 20.94 -1.72 -8.46
N PRO A 49 22.17 -2.19 -8.76
CA PRO A 49 22.95 -3.00 -7.83
C PRO A 49 23.17 -2.26 -6.51
N ASP A 50 22.98 -2.98 -5.41
CA ASP A 50 23.21 -2.48 -4.06
C ASP A 50 24.73 -2.34 -3.82
N TYR A 51 25.10 -1.70 -2.70
CA TYR A 51 26.50 -1.69 -2.26
C TYR A 51 27.03 -3.12 -2.20
N THR A 52 28.29 -3.32 -2.60
CA THR A 52 28.99 -4.63 -2.71
C THR A 52 28.63 -5.49 -3.93
N ASP A 53 27.63 -5.12 -4.73
CA ASP A 53 27.40 -5.84 -5.98
C ASP A 53 28.56 -5.63 -6.95
N PRO A 54 28.92 -6.67 -7.74
CA PRO A 54 30.03 -6.57 -8.67
C PRO A 54 29.70 -5.57 -9.79
N CYS A 55 30.69 -4.78 -10.16
CA CYS A 55 30.59 -3.81 -11.25
C CYS A 55 31.89 -3.75 -12.05
N SER A 56 31.77 -3.41 -13.33
CA SER A 56 32.94 -3.04 -14.16
C SER A 56 33.04 -1.53 -14.36
N HIS A 57 31.91 -0.81 -14.29
CA HIS A 57 31.84 0.62 -14.50
C HIS A 57 30.95 1.31 -13.47
N ALA A 58 31.25 2.59 -13.20
CA ALA A 58 30.47 3.45 -12.32
C ALA A 58 28.96 3.45 -12.62
N HIS A 59 28.57 3.51 -13.90
CA HIS A 59 27.17 3.61 -14.33
C HIS A 59 26.35 2.34 -14.08
N GLU A 60 27.00 1.22 -13.74
CA GLU A 60 26.32 0.00 -13.33
C GLU A 60 25.76 0.14 -11.92
N CYS A 61 26.34 1.00 -11.07
CA CYS A 61 25.98 1.19 -9.67
C CYS A 61 25.01 2.35 -9.45
N CYS A 62 24.12 2.25 -8.46
CA CYS A 62 23.23 3.36 -8.08
C CYS A 62 23.97 4.61 -7.61
N SER A 63 25.10 4.39 -6.93
CA SER A 63 25.98 5.44 -6.41
C SER A 63 26.86 6.07 -7.48
N TRP A 64 26.83 5.57 -8.72
CA TRP A 64 27.76 5.97 -9.78
C TRP A 64 29.23 5.79 -9.38
N ASN A 65 29.51 4.81 -8.52
CA ASN A 65 30.83 4.59 -7.97
C ASN A 65 31.12 3.09 -7.91
N CYS A 66 32.11 2.68 -8.71
CA CYS A 66 32.59 1.30 -8.80
C CYS A 66 34.04 1.28 -8.32
N TYR A 67 34.28 0.67 -7.16
CA TYR A 67 35.59 0.62 -6.53
C TYR A 67 36.01 -0.82 -6.29
N ASN A 68 37.20 -1.18 -6.77
CA ASN A 68 37.76 -2.53 -6.65
C ASN A 68 36.84 -3.64 -7.20
N GLY A 69 36.06 -3.34 -8.24
CA GLY A 69 35.11 -4.27 -8.86
C GLY A 69 33.76 -4.38 -8.14
N HIS A 70 33.46 -3.49 -7.19
CA HIS A 70 32.21 -3.50 -6.44
C HIS A 70 31.58 -2.10 -6.30
N CYS A 71 30.26 -2.04 -6.25
CA CYS A 71 29.53 -0.79 -6.02
C CYS A 71 29.76 -0.28 -4.60
N THR A 72 30.19 0.98 -4.47
CA THR A 72 30.45 1.64 -3.18
C THR A 72 29.67 2.95 -3.06
N GLY A 73 29.26 3.31 -1.86
CA GLY A 73 28.50 4.55 -1.57
C GLY A 73 29.33 5.80 -1.52
#